data_AF-A0A8J4N4F5-F1
#
_entry.id   AF-A0A8J4N4F5-F1
#
_cell.length_a   1.000
_cell.length_b   1.000
_cell.length_c   1.000
_cell.angle_alpha   90.00
_cell.angle_beta   90.00
_cell.angle_gamma   90.00
#
_symmetry.space_group_name_H-M   'P 1'
#
loop_
_entity.id
_entity.type
_entity.pdbx_description
1 polymer ?
#
loop_
_entity_poly.entity_id
_entity_poly.type
_entity_poly.pdbx_seq_one_letter_code
_entity_poly.pdbx_strand_id
1 'polypeptide(L)'
;GLLKDPGSDTWVKVLSSLDCKYSFEPQAIPCSITWRRNVPSTPSTPDGPMVKTEEEKEVLVLVEPEDFLKRLFSLTQPDLNQVLPLAGLEGSSTKTYSLAVVGLDAYRRYVPGEQRCRGSSRWAEISVSARGGTFGAELLTLSASVLVVLQLWGNTEVLFLDTWQEFGQHVSALTKAIAKRPYKRQLESQELPFCTAGAWASGVRVEKDGTGLWQVWKRQIQQFNRVSPATAAAIAEAYPSPSLLLQAYEECGTEDEKRLLLSDIPVKSDVSGKDRRVGPDLSRRIYLFMVSTDPDLVLDLST
;
A
#
# COMPACT_ATOMS: atom_id res chain seq x y z
N GLY A 1 -4.81 28.78 8.25
CA GLY A 1 -4.95 28.55 6.81
C GLY A 1 -5.90 27.40 6.57
N LEU A 2 -5.49 26.18 6.94
CA LEU A 2 -6.22 24.93 6.70
C LEU A 2 -7.71 24.93 7.10
N LEU A 3 -8.05 25.49 8.27
CA LEU A 3 -9.42 25.54 8.79
C LEU A 3 -10.26 26.74 8.30
N LYS A 4 -9.71 27.58 7.42
CA LYS A 4 -10.43 28.76 6.93
C LYS A 4 -11.23 28.47 5.66
N ASP A 5 -10.95 27.36 4.98
CA ASP A 5 -11.68 26.95 3.79
C ASP A 5 -13.10 26.47 4.16
N PRO A 6 -14.15 26.85 3.40
CA PRO A 6 -15.52 26.42 3.68
C PRO A 6 -15.72 24.90 3.60
N GLY A 7 -14.91 24.17 2.84
CA GLY A 7 -14.91 22.71 2.81
C GLY A 7 -14.26 22.09 4.05
N SER A 8 -13.65 22.90 4.92
CA SER A 8 -12.88 22.40 6.05
C SER A 8 -13.73 21.68 7.11
N ASP A 9 -15.00 22.04 7.26
CA ASP A 9 -15.92 21.36 8.18
C ASP A 9 -16.09 19.86 7.86
N THR A 10 -15.98 19.51 6.58
CA THR A 10 -16.12 18.12 6.11
C THR A 10 -14.97 17.25 6.60
N TRP A 11 -13.72 17.74 6.51
CA TRP A 11 -12.57 16.96 6.98
C TRP A 11 -12.49 16.94 8.52
N VAL A 12 -12.89 18.01 9.22
CA VAL A 12 -12.92 18.02 10.70
C VAL A 12 -13.88 16.95 11.24
N LYS A 13 -15.03 16.75 10.58
CA LYS A 13 -15.93 15.63 10.91
C LYS A 13 -15.23 14.28 10.77
N VAL A 14 -14.49 14.06 9.68
CA VAL A 14 -13.73 12.83 9.46
C VAL A 14 -12.65 12.66 10.54
N LEU A 15 -11.91 13.71 10.90
CA LEU A 15 -10.95 13.65 12.01
C LEU A 15 -11.60 13.29 13.34
N SER A 16 -12.75 13.89 13.65
CA SER A 16 -13.44 13.64 14.91
C SER A 16 -13.96 12.20 15.04
N SER A 17 -14.11 11.49 13.90
CA SER A 17 -14.45 10.07 13.87
C SER A 17 -13.25 9.14 14.09
N LEU A 18 -12.02 9.68 14.08
CA LEU A 18 -10.83 8.91 14.37
C LEU A 18 -10.65 8.78 15.89
N ASP A 19 -10.27 7.58 16.33
CA ASP A 19 -9.90 7.30 17.71
C ASP A 19 -8.48 7.80 18.00
N CYS A 20 -8.24 9.10 17.81
CA CYS A 20 -6.97 9.77 18.05
C CYS A 20 -7.17 11.18 18.62
N LYS A 21 -6.19 11.63 19.42
CA LYS A 21 -6.14 13.03 19.89
C LYS A 21 -5.66 13.93 18.75
N TYR A 22 -6.29 15.09 18.60
CA TYR A 22 -5.87 16.12 17.65
C TYR A 22 -5.80 17.49 18.34
N SER A 23 -4.91 18.35 17.85
CA SER A 23 -4.77 19.74 18.29
C SER A 23 -4.57 20.66 17.08
N PHE A 24 -4.96 21.92 17.22
CA PHE A 24 -4.73 22.95 16.23
C PHE A 24 -3.68 23.92 16.75
N GLU A 25 -2.48 23.84 16.19
CA GLU A 25 -1.32 24.62 16.60
C GLU A 25 -0.78 25.41 15.40
N PRO A 26 -0.20 26.60 15.59
CA PRO A 26 0.58 27.27 14.57
C PRO A 26 1.73 26.36 14.11
N GLN A 27 1.85 26.17 12.80
CA GLN A 27 2.89 25.35 12.18
C GLN A 27 3.89 26.24 11.44
N ALA A 28 5.13 25.76 11.32
CA ALA A 28 6.17 26.48 10.57
C ALA A 28 5.85 26.55 9.07
N ILE A 29 5.20 25.52 8.53
CA ILE A 29 4.67 25.52 7.17
C ILE A 29 3.16 25.81 7.25
N PRO A 30 2.66 26.85 6.57
CA PRO A 30 1.22 27.10 6.51
C PRO A 30 0.46 25.92 5.94
N CYS A 31 -0.73 25.65 6.49
CA CYS A 31 -1.62 24.59 6.00
C CYS A 31 -1.01 23.18 6.04
N SER A 32 -0.07 22.93 6.96
CA SER A 32 0.48 21.60 7.18
C SER A 32 -0.24 20.81 8.28
N ILE A 33 -0.15 19.49 8.15
CA ILE A 33 -0.57 18.49 9.13
C ILE A 33 0.67 17.69 9.51
N THR A 34 0.90 17.55 10.80
CA THR A 34 1.98 16.74 11.38
C THR A 34 1.42 15.76 12.40
N TRP A 35 2.17 14.70 12.67
CA TRP A 35 1.78 13.65 13.60
C TRP A 35 2.76 13.58 14.76
N ARG A 36 2.25 13.26 15.95
CA ARG A 36 3.04 13.01 17.15
C ARG A 36 2.62 11.69 17.76
N ARG A 37 3.59 10.98 18.34
CA ARG A 37 3.36 9.72 19.04
C ARG A 37 3.86 9.81 20.47
N ASN A 38 3.08 9.21 21.37
CA ASN A 38 3.51 8.96 22.74
C ASN A 38 4.37 7.72 22.79
N VAL A 39 5.61 7.86 23.24
CA VAL A 39 6.59 6.79 23.39
C VAL A 39 6.87 6.58 24.88
N PRO A 40 6.92 5.33 25.36
CA PRO A 40 7.37 5.06 26.72
C PRO A 40 8.81 5.56 26.88
N SER A 41 9.07 6.40 27.88
CA SER A 41 10.45 6.74 28.24
C SER A 41 10.91 5.89 29.42
N THR A 42 12.19 5.50 29.42
CA THR A 42 12.83 4.87 30.58
C THR A 42 12.88 5.88 31.73
N PRO A 43 12.33 5.56 32.91
CA PRO A 43 12.33 6.51 34.02
C PRO A 43 13.76 6.80 34.48
N SER A 44 14.12 8.08 34.51
CA SER A 44 15.33 8.57 35.19
C SER A 44 15.08 8.81 36.69
N THR A 45 13.82 8.78 37.15
CA THR A 45 13.39 9.00 38.54
C THR A 45 12.20 8.10 38.92
N PRO A 46 11.93 7.86 40.22
CA PRO A 46 10.96 6.85 40.68
C PRO A 46 9.47 7.19 40.47
N ASP A 47 9.13 8.38 39.97
CA ASP A 47 7.74 8.84 39.85
C ASP A 47 7.14 8.52 38.47
N GLY A 48 6.60 7.31 38.35
CA GLY A 48 5.65 6.91 37.31
C GLY A 48 6.19 6.81 35.87
N PRO A 49 5.42 6.21 34.95
CA PRO A 49 5.80 6.12 33.55
C PRO A 49 5.73 7.51 32.90
N MET A 50 6.87 8.17 32.71
CA MET A 50 6.97 9.40 31.91
C MET A 50 6.73 9.05 30.43
N VAL A 51 5.73 9.68 29.82
CA VAL A 51 5.44 9.52 28.39
C VAL A 51 6.12 10.66 27.65
N LYS A 52 7.07 10.34 26.76
CA LYS A 52 7.70 11.32 25.88
C LYS A 52 6.88 11.43 24.60
N THR A 53 6.59 12.65 24.18
CA THR A 53 5.99 12.89 22.87
C THR A 53 7.10 13.05 21.82
N GLU A 54 7.06 12.23 20.78
CA GLU A 54 7.98 12.31 19.64
C GLU A 54 7.23 12.75 18.39
N GLU A 55 7.87 13.57 17.56
CA GLU A 55 7.32 14.00 16.28
C GLU A 55 7.59 12.92 15.21
N GLU A 56 6.56 12.57 14.44
CA GLU A 56 6.71 11.70 13.27
C GLU A 56 7.38 12.46 12.12
N LYS A 57 7.91 11.73 11.14
CA LYS A 57 8.68 12.34 10.04
C LYS A 57 7.79 12.90 8.94
N GLU A 58 6.54 12.44 8.88
CA GLU A 58 5.58 12.73 7.83
C GLU A 58 4.97 14.11 8.01
N VAL A 59 4.97 14.90 6.92
CA VAL A 59 4.33 16.22 6.86
C VAL A 59 3.46 16.27 5.61
N LEU A 60 2.16 16.48 5.78
CA LEU A 60 1.23 16.69 4.68
C LEU A 60 0.90 18.17 4.57
N VAL A 61 1.12 18.77 3.41
CA VAL A 61 0.85 20.19 3.17
C VAL A 61 -0.31 20.34 2.19
N LEU A 62 -1.37 21.02 2.61
CA LEU A 62 -2.45 21.40 1.70
C LEU A 62 -2.02 22.66 0.93
N VAL A 63 -2.11 22.59 -0.39
CA VAL A 63 -1.81 23.71 -1.29
C VAL A 63 -3.06 24.06 -2.09
N GLU A 64 -3.40 25.35 -2.13
CA GLU A 64 -4.51 25.83 -2.96
C GLU A 64 -4.19 25.61 -4.45
N PRO A 65 -5.18 25.19 -5.28
CA PRO A 65 -4.95 24.95 -6.70
C PRO A 65 -4.31 26.13 -7.44
N GLU A 66 -4.76 27.36 -7.17
CA GLU A 66 -4.20 28.56 -7.81
C GLU A 66 -2.72 28.75 -7.48
N ASP A 67 -2.36 28.59 -6.20
CA ASP A 67 -0.99 28.76 -5.74
C ASP A 67 -0.08 27.62 -6.24
N PHE A 68 -0.60 26.39 -6.27
CA PHE A 68 0.10 25.26 -6.84
C PHE A 68 0.43 25.52 -8.31
N LEU A 69 -0.56 25.93 -9.10
CA LEU A 69 -0.37 26.22 -10.52
C LEU A 69 0.57 27.40 -10.76
N LYS A 70 0.41 28.52 -10.03
CA LYS A 70 1.33 29.67 -10.15
C LYS A 70 2.78 29.26 -9.90
N ARG A 71 3.02 28.45 -8.88
CA ARG A 71 4.37 27.93 -8.57
C ARG A 71 4.86 27.02 -9.67
N LEU A 72 4.02 26.08 -10.13
CA LEU A 72 4.33 25.15 -11.22
C LEU A 72 4.79 25.86 -12.49
N PHE A 73 4.06 26.89 -12.91
CA PHE A 73 4.36 27.67 -14.12
C PHE A 73 5.55 28.62 -13.95
N SER A 74 5.97 28.89 -12.71
CA SER A 74 7.15 29.70 -12.41
C SER A 74 8.43 28.86 -12.28
N LEU A 75 8.32 27.52 -12.31
CA LEU A 75 9.47 26.62 -12.23
C LEU A 75 10.33 26.71 -13.50
N THR A 76 11.52 27.29 -13.36
CA THR A 76 12.58 27.20 -14.38
C THR A 76 13.39 25.91 -14.23
N GLN A 77 13.42 25.34 -13.02
CA GLN A 77 13.95 24.03 -12.66
C GLN A 77 13.05 23.41 -11.58
N PRO A 78 12.88 22.09 -11.56
CA PRO A 78 12.01 21.42 -10.60
C PRO A 78 12.68 21.27 -9.23
N ASP A 79 12.50 22.25 -8.37
CA ASP A 79 12.96 22.18 -6.97
C ASP A 79 11.78 22.31 -6.02
N LEU A 80 11.69 21.40 -5.05
CA LEU A 80 10.68 21.42 -4.00
C LEU A 80 10.73 22.71 -3.18
N ASN A 81 11.91 23.33 -3.01
CA ASN A 81 12.06 24.62 -2.33
C ASN A 81 11.37 25.78 -3.07
N GLN A 82 11.08 25.62 -4.36
CA GLN A 82 10.33 26.61 -5.14
C GLN A 82 8.81 26.40 -5.01
N VAL A 83 8.38 25.17 -4.74
CA VAL A 83 6.96 24.82 -4.53
C VAL A 83 6.53 25.01 -3.07
N LEU A 84 7.42 24.73 -2.12
CA LEU A 84 7.22 24.96 -0.69
C LEU A 84 8.37 25.82 -0.15
N PRO A 85 8.10 26.79 0.75
CA PRO A 85 9.16 27.57 1.39
C PRO A 85 9.87 26.72 2.47
N LEU A 86 10.61 25.69 2.06
CA LEU A 86 11.35 24.78 2.94
C LEU A 86 12.73 25.33 3.32
N ALA A 87 13.22 26.32 2.57
CA ALA A 87 14.52 26.94 2.82
C ALA A 87 14.56 27.60 4.21
N GLY A 88 15.49 27.15 5.05
CA GLY A 88 15.68 27.67 6.41
C GLY A 88 14.88 26.96 7.51
N LEU A 89 14.12 25.90 7.17
CA LEU A 89 13.42 25.12 8.18
C LEU A 89 14.36 24.07 8.82
N GLU A 90 14.61 24.21 10.12
CA GLU A 90 15.41 23.25 10.90
C GLU A 90 14.80 21.83 10.80
N GLY A 91 15.64 20.84 10.49
CA GLY A 91 15.20 19.45 10.34
C GLY A 91 14.43 19.14 9.05
N SER A 92 14.40 20.05 8.08
CA SER A 92 13.72 19.81 6.79
C SER A 92 14.23 18.57 6.04
N SER A 93 15.51 18.22 6.18
CA SER A 93 16.10 17.03 5.52
C SER A 93 15.73 15.70 6.16
N THR A 94 15.16 15.68 7.37
CA THR A 94 14.79 14.44 8.08
C THR A 94 13.30 14.11 8.00
N LYS A 95 12.51 15.03 7.46
CA LYS A 95 11.06 14.91 7.25
C LYS A 95 10.74 14.49 5.82
N THR A 96 9.62 13.81 5.65
CA THR A 96 9.06 13.41 4.36
C THR A 96 7.83 14.27 4.06
N TYR A 97 7.85 15.01 2.96
CA TYR A 97 6.77 15.91 2.58
C TYR A 97 5.87 15.29 1.53
N SER A 98 4.57 15.40 1.75
CA SER A 98 3.54 15.12 0.74
C SER A 98 2.70 16.38 0.53
N LEU A 99 2.31 16.64 -0.71
CA LEU A 99 1.44 17.75 -1.09
C LEU A 99 0.04 17.22 -1.39
N ALA A 100 -0.99 17.90 -0.89
CA ALA A 100 -2.37 17.67 -1.30
C ALA A 100 -2.92 18.93 -1.97
N VAL A 101 -3.53 18.75 -3.14
CA VAL A 101 -4.23 19.80 -3.88
C VAL A 101 -5.67 19.35 -4.08
N VAL A 102 -6.61 20.07 -3.47
CA VAL A 102 -8.04 19.74 -3.50
C VAL A 102 -8.77 20.60 -4.54
N GLY A 103 -9.55 19.99 -5.42
CA GLY A 103 -10.40 20.67 -6.40
C GLY A 103 -9.66 21.17 -7.65
N LEU A 104 -8.53 20.56 -8.03
CA LEU A 104 -7.82 20.93 -9.26
C LEU A 104 -8.61 20.58 -10.53
N ASP A 105 -9.52 19.62 -10.46
CA ASP A 105 -10.39 19.18 -11.55
C ASP A 105 -11.33 20.30 -12.05
N ALA A 106 -11.73 21.22 -11.18
CA ALA A 106 -12.48 22.43 -11.56
C ALA A 106 -11.69 23.29 -12.56
N TYR A 107 -10.35 23.24 -12.52
CA TYR A 107 -9.45 23.96 -13.42
C TYR A 107 -9.18 23.18 -14.72
N ARG A 108 -9.31 21.85 -14.71
CA ARG A 108 -9.18 20.99 -15.90
C ARG A 108 -10.35 21.15 -16.87
N ARG A 109 -11.53 21.52 -16.37
CA ARG A 109 -12.77 21.66 -17.16
C ARG A 109 -12.93 23.02 -17.86
N TYR A 110 -11.96 23.93 -17.74
CA TYR A 110 -12.03 25.22 -18.45
C TYR A 110 -11.67 25.04 -19.94
N VAL A 111 -12.70 24.80 -20.76
CA VAL A 111 -12.64 24.92 -22.22
C VAL A 111 -13.09 26.34 -22.58
N PRO A 112 -12.28 27.16 -23.27
CA PRO A 112 -12.73 28.46 -23.72
C PRO A 112 -13.86 28.28 -24.75
N GLY A 113 -15.11 28.55 -24.36
CA GLY A 113 -16.22 28.58 -25.31
C GLY A 113 -17.61 28.23 -24.77
N GLU A 114 -17.72 27.47 -23.68
CA GLU A 114 -19.02 27.06 -23.14
C GLU A 114 -19.14 27.39 -21.64
N GLN A 115 -20.26 28.03 -21.31
CA GLN A 115 -20.70 28.44 -19.97
C GLN A 115 -20.02 29.66 -19.33
N ARG A 116 -20.76 30.77 -19.39
CA ARG A 116 -20.55 31.99 -18.60
C ARG A 116 -20.89 31.71 -17.13
N CYS A 117 -19.97 31.12 -16.37
CA CYS A 117 -20.12 31.00 -14.92
C CYS A 117 -19.92 32.38 -14.26
N ARG A 118 -20.96 32.87 -13.58
CA ARG A 118 -20.85 34.00 -12.64
C ARG A 118 -19.99 33.56 -11.46
N GLY A 119 -18.70 33.89 -11.49
CA GLY A 119 -17.82 33.69 -10.34
C GLY A 119 -16.36 34.00 -10.63
N SER A 120 -15.89 35.10 -10.05
CA SER A 120 -14.49 35.48 -9.87
C SER A 120 -13.78 36.15 -11.06
N SER A 121 -13.63 37.47 -10.96
CA SER A 121 -12.75 38.35 -11.76
C SER A 121 -11.24 38.10 -11.56
N ARG A 122 -10.87 37.02 -10.87
CA ARG A 122 -9.52 36.72 -10.37
C ARG A 122 -8.63 35.98 -11.38
N TRP A 123 -9.20 35.59 -12.52
CA TRP A 123 -8.53 34.83 -13.59
C TRP A 123 -7.69 35.68 -14.55
N ALA A 124 -7.95 36.99 -14.63
CA ALA A 124 -7.25 37.87 -15.55
C ALA A 124 -5.72 37.82 -15.34
N GLU A 125 -5.27 37.74 -14.09
CA GLU A 125 -3.85 37.83 -13.71
C GLU A 125 -3.03 36.57 -14.07
N ILE A 126 -3.60 35.36 -13.97
CA ILE A 126 -2.90 34.12 -14.34
C ILE A 126 -2.77 34.01 -15.87
N SER A 127 -3.78 34.50 -16.60
CA SER A 127 -3.79 34.51 -18.07
C SER A 127 -2.87 35.53 -18.73
N VAL A 128 -2.34 36.54 -18.01
CA VAL A 128 -1.45 37.55 -18.64
C VAL A 128 -0.06 36.97 -18.94
N SER A 129 0.37 35.92 -18.23
CA SER A 129 1.69 35.30 -18.44
C SER A 129 1.68 34.17 -19.48
N ALA A 130 0.55 33.48 -19.65
CA ALA A 130 0.41 32.39 -20.61
C ALA A 130 -0.18 32.91 -21.93
N ARG A 131 0.61 32.88 -23.01
CA ARG A 131 0.17 33.28 -24.36
C ARG A 131 -0.97 32.40 -24.85
N GLY A 132 -2.20 32.86 -24.68
CA GLY A 132 -3.36 32.53 -25.53
C GLY A 132 -3.93 31.10 -25.46
N GLY A 133 -5.16 30.98 -24.97
CA GLY A 133 -6.20 30.09 -25.52
C GLY A 133 -6.10 28.56 -25.31
N THR A 134 -4.95 27.97 -25.02
CA THR A 134 -4.73 26.50 -24.97
C THR A 134 -4.57 25.94 -23.54
N PHE A 135 -5.06 26.66 -22.53
CA PHE A 135 -4.75 26.39 -21.12
C PHE A 135 -5.24 25.01 -20.61
N GLY A 136 -6.40 24.53 -21.05
CA GLY A 136 -6.98 23.26 -20.54
C GLY A 136 -6.22 22.00 -20.96
N ALA A 137 -5.72 21.94 -22.20
CA ALA A 137 -4.97 20.79 -22.72
C ALA A 137 -3.49 20.84 -22.29
N GLU A 138 -2.92 22.03 -22.17
CA GLU A 138 -1.57 22.24 -21.64
C GLU A 138 -1.49 21.92 -20.14
N LEU A 139 -2.53 22.23 -19.35
CA LEU A 139 -2.60 21.87 -17.93
C LEU A 139 -2.55 20.36 -17.70
N LEU A 140 -3.23 19.57 -18.55
CA LEU A 140 -3.21 18.11 -18.50
C LEU A 140 -1.82 17.55 -18.85
N THR A 141 -1.19 18.09 -19.88
CA THR A 141 0.12 17.62 -20.37
C THR A 141 1.27 18.03 -19.44
N LEU A 142 1.23 19.27 -18.92
CA LEU A 142 2.21 19.78 -17.96
C LEU A 142 2.02 19.15 -16.57
N SER A 143 0.79 18.78 -16.17
CA SER A 143 0.57 18.11 -14.89
C SER A 143 1.31 16.77 -14.84
N ALA A 144 1.20 15.90 -15.84
CA ALA A 144 1.85 14.59 -15.81
C ALA A 144 3.38 14.69 -15.81
N SER A 145 3.97 15.51 -16.69
CA SER A 145 5.43 15.65 -16.78
C SER A 145 6.02 16.32 -15.54
N VAL A 146 5.41 17.37 -15.00
CA VAL A 146 5.95 18.04 -13.82
C VAL A 146 5.74 17.20 -12.55
N LEU A 147 4.69 16.38 -12.48
CA LEU A 147 4.52 15.42 -11.38
C LEU A 147 5.59 14.35 -11.35
N VAL A 148 5.89 13.76 -12.52
CA VAL A 148 7.01 12.81 -12.65
C VAL A 148 8.29 13.46 -12.18
N VAL A 149 8.50 14.72 -12.53
CA VAL A 149 9.70 15.45 -12.15
C VAL A 149 9.73 15.77 -10.64
N LEU A 150 8.63 16.23 -10.03
CA LEU A 150 8.55 16.44 -8.57
C LEU A 150 8.77 15.13 -7.79
N GLN A 151 8.27 14.01 -8.32
CA GLN A 151 8.46 12.69 -7.73
C GLN A 151 9.91 12.20 -7.88
N LEU A 152 10.52 12.35 -9.05
CA LEU A 152 11.89 11.89 -9.33
C LEU A 152 12.96 12.73 -8.63
N TRP A 153 12.79 14.05 -8.58
CA TRP A 153 13.81 14.97 -8.08
C TRP A 153 13.60 15.39 -6.62
N GLY A 154 12.35 15.45 -6.17
CA GLY A 154 11.99 15.92 -4.82
C GLY A 154 11.60 14.82 -3.83
N ASN A 155 11.52 13.55 -4.25
CA ASN A 155 10.94 12.44 -3.48
C ASN A 155 9.64 12.84 -2.76
N THR A 156 8.85 13.69 -3.43
CA THR A 156 7.66 14.32 -2.87
C THR A 156 6.45 13.73 -3.57
N GLU A 157 5.54 13.18 -2.77
CA GLU A 157 4.26 12.71 -3.28
C GLU A 157 3.31 13.90 -3.44
N VAL A 158 2.68 14.02 -4.62
CA VAL A 158 1.67 15.04 -4.88
C VAL A 158 0.34 14.35 -5.16
N LEU A 159 -0.66 14.68 -4.35
CA LEU A 159 -1.99 14.09 -4.35
C LEU A 159 -2.98 15.12 -4.88
N PHE A 160 -3.67 14.78 -5.97
CA PHE A 160 -4.83 15.54 -6.44
C PHE A 160 -6.08 14.84 -5.97
N LEU A 161 -6.92 15.60 -5.26
CA LEU A 161 -8.18 15.12 -4.74
C LEU A 161 -9.27 16.04 -5.26
N ASP A 162 -10.41 15.49 -5.63
CA ASP A 162 -11.49 16.29 -6.21
C ASP A 162 -12.31 16.96 -5.10
N THR A 163 -12.36 16.34 -3.92
CA THR A 163 -13.21 16.79 -2.82
C THR A 163 -12.53 16.82 -1.46
N TRP A 164 -13.05 17.66 -0.57
CA TRP A 164 -12.66 17.69 0.85
C TRP A 164 -12.97 16.39 1.60
N GLN A 165 -13.95 15.62 1.12
CA GLN A 165 -14.23 14.30 1.66
C GLN A 165 -13.10 13.32 1.36
N GLU A 166 -12.62 13.28 0.12
CA GLU A 166 -11.45 12.47 -0.28
C GLU A 166 -10.20 12.89 0.51
N PHE A 167 -9.99 14.19 0.72
CA PHE A 167 -8.92 14.70 1.58
C PHE A 167 -9.02 14.15 3.01
N GLY A 168 -10.20 14.24 3.64
CA GLY A 168 -10.42 13.66 4.96
C GLY A 168 -10.16 12.15 5.01
N GLN A 169 -10.63 11.41 4.00
CA GLN A 169 -10.39 9.96 3.91
C GLN A 169 -8.91 9.63 3.77
N HIS A 170 -8.17 10.38 2.95
CA HIS A 170 -6.74 10.22 2.78
C HIS A 170 -5.98 10.50 4.08
N VAL A 171 -6.26 11.62 4.76
CA VAL A 171 -5.66 11.96 6.05
C VAL A 171 -5.92 10.85 7.08
N SER A 172 -7.13 10.29 7.11
CA SER A 172 -7.49 9.14 7.95
C SER A 172 -6.66 7.89 7.62
N ALA A 173 -6.53 7.55 6.34
CA ALA A 173 -5.73 6.42 5.90
C ALA A 173 -4.24 6.59 6.25
N LEU A 174 -3.68 7.78 6.01
CA LEU A 174 -2.32 8.14 6.34
C LEU A 174 -2.07 8.08 7.86
N THR A 175 -2.98 8.64 8.65
CA THR A 175 -2.91 8.59 10.13
C THR A 175 -2.88 7.13 10.62
N LYS A 176 -3.74 6.27 10.09
CA LYS A 176 -3.76 4.83 10.41
C LYS A 176 -2.48 4.11 9.97
N ALA A 177 -1.94 4.47 8.80
CA ALA A 177 -0.70 3.90 8.29
C ALA A 177 0.50 4.28 9.18
N ILE A 178 0.62 5.56 9.54
CA ILE A 178 1.64 6.07 10.46
C ILE A 178 1.51 5.34 11.81
N ALA A 179 0.31 5.29 12.40
CA ALA A 179 0.07 4.62 13.67
C ALA A 179 0.53 3.14 13.66
N LYS A 180 0.21 2.39 12.59
CA LYS A 180 0.53 0.96 12.45
C LYS A 180 1.97 0.68 12.00
N ARG A 181 2.72 1.67 11.50
CA ARG A 181 4.04 1.47 10.90
C ARG A 181 5.06 0.79 11.83
N PRO A 182 5.23 1.18 13.11
CA PRO A 182 6.19 0.50 13.98
C PRO A 182 5.85 -0.98 14.20
N TYR A 183 4.55 -1.28 14.38
CA TYR A 183 4.08 -2.65 14.51
C TYR A 183 4.35 -3.47 13.25
N LYS A 184 4.09 -2.91 12.05
CA LYS A 184 4.38 -3.58 10.78
C LYS A 184 5.88 -3.85 10.59
N ARG A 185 6.75 -2.88 10.90
CA ARG A 185 8.21 -3.07 10.83
C ARG A 185 8.70 -4.17 11.76
N GLN A 186 8.15 -4.23 12.97
CA GLN A 186 8.48 -5.29 13.92
C GLN A 186 8.04 -6.66 13.39
N LEU A 187 6.88 -6.74 12.76
CA LEU A 187 6.37 -7.97 12.15
C LEU A 187 7.22 -8.40 10.94
N GLU A 188 7.65 -7.45 10.10
CA GLU A 188 8.54 -7.68 8.96
C GLU A 188 9.93 -8.16 9.37
N SER A 189 10.39 -7.82 10.59
CA SER A 189 11.67 -8.28 11.13
C SER A 189 11.65 -9.73 11.64
N GLN A 190 10.49 -10.39 11.66
CA GLN A 190 10.38 -11.80 12.03
C GLN A 190 10.76 -12.72 10.86
N GLU A 191 11.27 -13.91 11.16
CA GLU A 191 11.85 -14.85 10.18
C GLU A 191 10.86 -15.37 9.12
N LEU A 192 9.54 -15.23 9.34
CA LEU A 192 8.49 -15.70 8.43
C LEU A 192 7.43 -14.62 8.17
N PRO A 193 7.76 -13.54 7.41
CA PRO A 193 6.85 -12.44 7.18
C PRO A 193 5.59 -12.84 6.38
N PHE A 194 5.63 -13.97 5.66
CA PHE A 194 4.47 -14.49 4.92
C PHE A 194 3.37 -15.02 5.85
N CYS A 195 3.72 -15.53 7.03
CA CYS A 195 2.78 -16.16 7.97
C CYS A 195 1.87 -15.13 8.67
N THR A 196 2.22 -13.85 8.60
CA THR A 196 1.66 -12.82 9.50
C THR A 196 0.82 -11.78 8.78
N ALA A 197 0.72 -11.83 7.44
CA ALA A 197 -0.01 -10.84 6.66
C ALA A 197 -0.78 -11.41 5.45
N GLY A 198 -1.95 -10.81 5.18
CA GLY A 198 -2.73 -11.05 3.96
C GLY A 198 -3.62 -12.29 3.99
N ALA A 199 -4.17 -12.65 2.83
CA ALA A 199 -5.04 -13.82 2.67
C ALA A 199 -4.35 -15.15 3.07
N TRP A 200 -3.02 -15.17 3.04
CA TRP A 200 -2.16 -16.29 3.43
C TRP A 200 -2.13 -16.55 4.94
N ALA A 201 -2.36 -15.52 5.77
CA ALA A 201 -2.46 -15.66 7.22
C ALA A 201 -3.84 -16.16 7.69
N SER A 202 -4.82 -16.30 6.79
CA SER A 202 -6.16 -16.76 7.14
C SER A 202 -6.17 -18.28 7.28
N GLY A 203 -6.27 -18.75 8.52
CA GLY A 203 -6.44 -20.17 8.83
C GLY A 203 -7.77 -20.76 8.33
N VAL A 204 -7.89 -22.08 8.37
CA VAL A 204 -9.17 -22.79 8.22
C VAL A 204 -9.67 -23.14 9.62
N ARG A 205 -10.94 -22.85 9.89
CA ARG A 205 -11.57 -23.28 11.15
C ARG A 205 -11.76 -24.79 11.13
N VAL A 206 -11.29 -25.47 12.17
CA VAL A 206 -11.43 -26.91 12.36
C VAL A 206 -12.25 -27.15 13.61
N GLU A 207 -13.30 -27.95 13.48
CA GLU A 207 -14.17 -28.34 14.59
C GLU A 207 -13.58 -29.55 15.34
N LYS A 208 -14.11 -29.84 16.55
CA LYS A 208 -13.58 -30.89 17.44
C LYS A 208 -13.65 -32.31 16.85
N ASP A 209 -14.56 -32.53 15.92
CA ASP A 209 -14.76 -33.79 15.20
C ASP A 209 -13.80 -33.95 14.00
N GLY A 210 -12.95 -32.95 13.74
CA GLY A 210 -12.04 -32.93 12.60
C GLY A 210 -12.65 -32.35 11.32
N THR A 211 -13.90 -31.89 11.36
CA THR A 211 -14.51 -31.19 10.22
C THR A 211 -13.68 -29.95 9.88
N GLY A 212 -13.20 -29.89 8.64
CA GLY A 212 -12.30 -28.84 8.14
C GLY A 212 -10.86 -29.30 7.89
N LEU A 213 -10.42 -30.45 8.42
CA LEU A 213 -9.04 -30.95 8.23
C LEU A 213 -8.69 -31.21 6.76
N TRP A 214 -9.62 -31.73 5.97
CA TRP A 214 -9.41 -31.91 4.53
C TRP A 214 -9.13 -30.56 3.83
N GLN A 215 -9.85 -29.51 4.23
CA GLN A 215 -9.65 -28.17 3.67
C GLN A 215 -8.32 -27.56 4.13
N VAL A 216 -7.87 -27.86 5.36
CA VAL A 216 -6.51 -27.55 5.82
C VAL A 216 -5.48 -28.23 4.93
N TRP A 217 -5.62 -29.54 4.70
CA TRP A 217 -4.67 -30.31 3.90
C TRP A 217 -4.57 -29.79 2.46
N LYS A 218 -5.72 -29.54 1.82
CA LYS A 218 -5.77 -28.90 0.50
C LYS A 218 -5.08 -27.53 0.50
N ARG A 219 -5.30 -26.68 1.53
CA ARG A 219 -4.64 -25.38 1.62
C ARG A 219 -3.13 -25.49 1.85
N GLN A 220 -2.67 -26.50 2.59
CA GLN A 220 -1.25 -26.80 2.78
C GLN A 220 -0.57 -27.14 1.44
N ILE A 221 -1.19 -28.01 0.63
CA ILE A 221 -0.68 -28.29 -0.73
C ILE A 221 -0.69 -27.03 -1.61
N GLN A 222 -1.67 -26.15 -1.43
CA GLN A 222 -1.74 -24.87 -2.17
C GLN A 222 -0.63 -23.88 -1.76
N GLN A 223 0.07 -24.07 -0.64
CA GLN A 223 1.19 -23.21 -0.24
C GLN A 223 2.43 -23.38 -1.14
N PHE A 224 2.53 -24.49 -1.85
CA PHE A 224 3.64 -24.70 -2.77
C PHE A 224 3.56 -23.72 -3.94
N ASN A 225 4.72 -23.21 -4.35
CA ASN A 225 4.81 -22.29 -5.47
C ASN A 225 4.20 -22.93 -6.74
N ARG A 226 3.45 -22.12 -7.49
CA ARG A 226 2.82 -22.50 -8.77
C ARG A 226 1.74 -23.59 -8.65
N VAL A 227 1.15 -23.77 -7.47
CA VAL A 227 0.02 -24.68 -7.27
C VAL A 227 -1.31 -23.94 -7.35
N SER A 228 -2.17 -24.38 -8.27
CA SER A 228 -3.53 -23.85 -8.38
C SER A 228 -4.49 -24.53 -7.38
N PRO A 229 -5.61 -23.89 -7.01
CA PRO A 229 -6.63 -24.53 -6.17
C PRO A 229 -7.14 -25.87 -6.73
N ALA A 230 -7.23 -25.99 -8.06
CA ALA A 230 -7.64 -27.23 -8.74
C ALA A 230 -6.57 -28.33 -8.64
N THR A 231 -5.29 -27.97 -8.79
CA THR A 231 -4.17 -28.89 -8.62
C THR A 231 -4.08 -29.40 -7.18
N ALA A 232 -4.20 -28.51 -6.20
CA ALA A 232 -4.21 -28.89 -4.79
C ALA A 232 -5.40 -29.79 -4.45
N ALA A 233 -6.58 -29.51 -5.02
CA ALA A 233 -7.76 -30.38 -4.85
C ALA A 233 -7.53 -31.77 -5.45
N ALA A 234 -6.96 -31.87 -6.65
CA ALA A 234 -6.69 -33.15 -7.29
C ALA A 234 -5.73 -34.03 -6.47
N ILE A 235 -4.68 -33.43 -5.91
CA ILE A 235 -3.74 -34.14 -5.01
C ILE A 235 -4.43 -34.54 -3.70
N ALA A 236 -5.20 -33.64 -3.09
CA ALA A 236 -5.95 -33.93 -1.86
C ALA A 236 -7.14 -34.90 -2.06
N GLU A 237 -7.61 -35.10 -3.30
CA GLU A 237 -8.57 -36.14 -3.67
C GLU A 237 -7.87 -37.50 -3.80
N ALA A 238 -6.69 -37.55 -4.45
CA ALA A 238 -5.90 -38.76 -4.60
C ALA A 238 -5.31 -39.25 -3.26
N TYR A 239 -4.87 -38.32 -2.41
CA TYR A 239 -4.31 -38.58 -1.08
C TYR A 239 -5.03 -37.71 -0.03
N PRO A 240 -6.13 -38.20 0.57
CA PRO A 240 -6.98 -37.42 1.48
C PRO A 240 -6.33 -36.97 2.80
N SER A 241 -5.14 -37.46 3.14
CA SER A 241 -4.40 -37.06 4.33
C SER A 241 -2.89 -37.09 4.11
N PRO A 242 -2.11 -36.31 4.89
CA PRO A 242 -0.65 -36.36 4.86
C PRO A 242 -0.10 -37.77 5.12
N SER A 243 -0.72 -38.52 6.04
CA SER A 243 -0.31 -39.89 6.38
C SER A 243 -0.46 -40.86 5.21
N LEU A 244 -1.55 -40.77 4.44
CA LEU A 244 -1.74 -41.61 3.25
C LEU A 244 -0.73 -41.28 2.15
N LEU A 245 -0.36 -40.00 2.00
CA LEU A 245 0.69 -39.60 1.06
C LEU A 245 2.06 -40.13 1.49
N LEU A 246 2.40 -40.03 2.78
CA LEU A 246 3.65 -40.58 3.32
C LEU A 246 3.73 -42.09 3.14
N GLN A 247 2.66 -42.81 3.46
CA GLN A 247 2.60 -44.26 3.26
C GLN A 247 2.83 -44.64 1.79
N ALA A 248 2.23 -43.91 0.84
CA ALA A 248 2.43 -44.17 -0.58
C ALA A 248 3.88 -43.93 -1.03
N TYR A 249 4.60 -42.98 -0.41
CA TYR A 249 6.04 -42.81 -0.65
C TYR A 249 6.87 -43.97 -0.06
N GLU A 250 6.49 -44.51 1.10
CA GLU A 250 7.16 -45.66 1.72
C GLU A 250 6.97 -46.95 0.89
N GLU A 251 5.84 -47.09 0.22
CA GLU A 251 5.51 -48.23 -0.65
C GLU A 251 6.24 -48.21 -2.01
N CYS A 252 6.82 -47.07 -2.41
CA CYS A 252 7.60 -46.95 -3.64
C CYS A 252 8.95 -47.67 -3.54
N GLY A 253 9.35 -48.37 -4.61
CA GLY A 253 10.58 -49.17 -4.64
C GLY A 253 11.84 -48.35 -4.97
N THR A 254 11.70 -47.21 -5.63
CA THR A 254 12.83 -46.36 -6.04
C THR A 254 12.63 -44.88 -5.72
N GLU A 255 13.73 -44.12 -5.63
CA GLU A 255 13.66 -42.66 -5.45
C GLU A 255 13.00 -41.94 -6.64
N ASP A 256 13.17 -42.45 -7.86
CA ASP A 256 12.55 -41.87 -9.05
C ASP A 256 11.02 -42.08 -9.05
N GLU A 257 10.55 -43.26 -8.60
CA GLU A 257 9.12 -43.50 -8.38
C GLU A 257 8.52 -42.53 -7.35
N LYS A 258 9.20 -42.32 -6.21
CA LYS A 258 8.74 -41.35 -5.20
C LYS A 258 8.68 -39.94 -5.77
N ARG A 259 9.70 -39.51 -6.51
CA ARG A 259 9.73 -38.18 -7.15
C ARG A 259 8.61 -38.00 -8.17
N LEU A 260 8.18 -39.07 -8.84
CA LEU A 260 7.17 -39.03 -9.89
C LEU A 260 5.77 -39.45 -9.43
N LEU A 261 5.59 -39.89 -8.18
CA LEU A 261 4.35 -40.47 -7.65
C LEU A 261 3.09 -39.64 -7.96
N LEU A 262 3.19 -38.32 -7.85
CA LEU A 262 2.06 -37.40 -8.04
C LEU A 262 1.96 -36.88 -9.48
N SER A 263 2.97 -37.11 -10.30
CA SER A 263 3.15 -36.42 -11.59
C SER A 263 2.00 -36.64 -12.56
N ASP A 264 1.41 -37.84 -12.53
CA ASP A 264 0.36 -38.26 -13.45
C ASP A 264 -1.07 -38.01 -12.98
N ILE A 265 -1.24 -37.42 -11.79
CA ILE A 265 -2.57 -37.10 -11.25
C ILE A 265 -3.28 -36.11 -12.18
N PRO A 266 -4.48 -36.45 -12.68
CA PRO A 266 -5.24 -35.57 -13.57
C PRO A 266 -5.83 -34.40 -12.78
N VAL A 267 -5.73 -33.20 -13.36
CA VAL A 267 -6.31 -31.97 -12.83
C VAL A 267 -7.52 -31.61 -13.66
N LYS A 268 -8.71 -31.65 -13.05
CA LYS A 268 -9.97 -31.23 -13.68
C LYS A 268 -9.84 -29.75 -14.11
N SER A 269 -10.07 -29.47 -15.39
CA SER A 269 -10.09 -28.12 -15.95
C SER A 269 -11.47 -27.79 -16.48
N ASP A 270 -12.03 -26.66 -16.02
CA ASP A 270 -13.38 -26.22 -16.40
C ASP A 270 -13.40 -25.51 -17.77
N VAL A 271 -12.24 -25.21 -18.37
CA VAL A 271 -12.11 -24.22 -19.46
C VAL A 271 -11.44 -24.78 -20.73
N SER A 272 -10.78 -25.92 -20.69
CA SER A 272 -10.12 -26.47 -21.89
C SER A 272 -10.00 -27.99 -21.82
N GLY A 273 -10.43 -28.69 -22.87
CA GLY A 273 -10.31 -30.15 -23.03
C GLY A 273 -8.89 -30.68 -23.23
N LYS A 274 -7.88 -30.03 -22.62
CA LYS A 274 -6.53 -30.55 -22.51
C LYS A 274 -6.38 -31.19 -21.13
N ASP A 275 -6.05 -32.47 -21.09
CA ASP A 275 -5.71 -33.19 -19.87
C ASP A 275 -4.49 -32.54 -19.22
N ARG A 276 -4.73 -31.70 -18.22
CA ARG A 276 -3.67 -31.13 -17.39
C ARG A 276 -3.35 -32.13 -16.29
N ARG A 277 -2.06 -32.35 -16.04
CA ARG A 277 -1.56 -33.17 -14.92
C ARG A 277 -0.78 -32.31 -13.93
N VAL A 278 -0.52 -32.86 -12.74
CA VAL A 278 0.32 -32.23 -11.70
C VAL A 278 1.72 -31.93 -12.22
N GLY A 279 2.32 -32.89 -12.95
CA GLY A 279 3.64 -32.78 -13.54
C GLY A 279 4.80 -33.16 -12.60
N PRO A 280 5.96 -33.53 -13.16
CA PRO A 280 7.08 -34.10 -12.41
C PRO A 280 7.74 -33.12 -11.44
N ASP A 281 7.81 -31.83 -11.81
CA ASP A 281 8.39 -30.79 -10.96
C ASP A 281 7.65 -30.65 -9.62
N LEU A 282 6.32 -30.51 -9.67
CA LEU A 282 5.51 -30.36 -8.47
C LEU A 282 5.52 -31.65 -7.63
N SER A 283 5.48 -32.81 -8.29
CA SER A 283 5.59 -34.10 -7.61
C SER A 283 6.89 -34.22 -6.81
N ARG A 284 8.04 -33.88 -7.43
CA ARG A 284 9.35 -33.84 -6.77
C ARG A 284 9.35 -32.88 -5.58
N ARG A 285 8.82 -31.67 -5.73
CA ARG A 285 8.81 -30.66 -4.66
C ARG A 285 8.00 -31.09 -3.45
N ILE A 286 6.83 -31.70 -3.67
CA ILE A 286 6.00 -32.23 -2.58
C ILE A 286 6.71 -33.40 -1.89
N TYR A 287 7.31 -34.33 -2.66
CA TYR A 287 8.09 -35.43 -2.08
C TYR A 287 9.22 -34.92 -1.18
N LEU A 288 10.05 -34.02 -1.71
CA LEU A 288 11.16 -33.43 -0.96
C LEU A 288 10.68 -32.74 0.32
N PHE A 289 9.59 -31.98 0.26
CA PHE A 289 9.03 -31.32 1.44
C PHE A 289 8.51 -32.31 2.49
N MET A 290 7.85 -33.39 2.07
CA MET A 290 7.23 -34.36 2.97
C MET A 290 8.25 -35.26 3.69
N VAL A 291 9.42 -35.49 3.08
CA VAL A 291 10.40 -36.49 3.56
C VAL A 291 11.71 -35.87 4.05
N SER A 292 12.08 -34.68 3.58
CA SER A 292 13.32 -34.02 4.01
C SER A 292 13.30 -33.67 5.50
N THR A 293 14.43 -33.85 6.17
CA THR A 293 14.68 -33.36 7.53
C THR A 293 15.44 -32.03 7.54
N ASP A 294 15.89 -31.56 6.37
CA ASP A 294 16.59 -30.29 6.20
C ASP A 294 15.58 -29.13 6.04
N PRO A 295 15.48 -28.22 7.03
CA PRO A 295 14.57 -27.08 6.97
C PRO A 295 15.00 -26.02 5.93
N ASP A 296 16.26 -26.02 5.52
CA ASP A 296 16.82 -25.05 4.57
C ASP A 296 16.78 -25.55 3.12
N LEU A 297 16.20 -26.74 2.88
CA LEU A 297 16.11 -27.34 1.56
C LEU A 297 15.26 -26.49 0.61
N VAL A 298 15.90 -25.96 -0.44
CA VAL A 298 15.22 -25.18 -1.47
C VAL A 298 14.53 -26.11 -2.47
N LEU A 299 13.19 -26.09 -2.46
CA LEU A 299 12.36 -26.97 -3.30
C LEU A 299 12.41 -26.61 -4.80
N ASP A 300 12.47 -25.32 -5.13
CA ASP A 300 12.34 -24.83 -6.51
C ASP A 300 13.67 -24.83 -7.31
N LEU A 301 14.73 -25.46 -6.79
CA LEU A 301 15.96 -25.65 -7.56
C LEU A 301 15.72 -26.66 -8.68
N SER A 302 15.76 -26.17 -9.93
CA SER A 302 15.79 -26.99 -11.13
C SER A 302 17.11 -27.76 -11.16
N THR A 303 17.08 -29.01 -10.74
CA THR A 303 18.11 -30.00 -11.08
C THR A 303 17.50 -31.06 -11.98
#